data_AF-A0A7K4SGW1-F1
#
_entry.id   AF-A0A7K4SGW1-F1
#
_cell.length_a   1.000
_cell.length_b   1.000
_cell.length_c   1.000
_cell.angle_alpha   90.00
_cell.angle_beta   90.00
_cell.angle_gamma   90.00
#
_symmetry.space_group_name_H-M   'P 1'
#
loop_
_entity.id
_entity.type
_entity.pdbx_description
1 polymer ?
#
loop_
_entity_poly.entity_id
_entity_poly.type
_entity_poly.pdbx_seq_one_letter_code
_entity_poly.pdbx_strand_id
1 'polypeptide(L)'
;CPSPASLRPPDGPRVCAQLYADSSAYDERCCAGAALLVAPGADVPFMPGGWGDRASSLVVGPRCELTVWALPGKRGKSRKFSA
;
A
#
# COMPACT_ATOMS: atom_id res chain seq x y z
N CYS A 1 -1.71 10.57 -7.15
CA CYS A 1 -0.84 9.44 -6.75
C CYS A 1 0.49 9.53 -7.47
N PRO A 2 1.62 9.20 -6.80
CA PRO A 2 2.91 9.12 -7.49
C PRO A 2 2.88 8.06 -8.58
N SER A 3 3.75 8.21 -9.58
CA SER A 3 3.88 7.18 -10.60
C SER A 3 4.42 5.88 -9.97
N PRO A 4 3.95 4.69 -10.41
CA PRO A 4 4.53 3.41 -9.99
C PRO A 4 6.06 3.37 -10.10
N ALA A 5 6.61 3.96 -11.16
CA ALA A 5 8.05 3.99 -11.43
C ALA A 5 8.83 4.90 -10.45
N SER A 6 8.17 5.89 -9.83
CA SER A 6 8.76 6.78 -8.84
C SER A 6 8.72 6.22 -7.41
N LEU A 7 8.23 5.00 -7.18
CA LEU A 7 8.39 4.27 -5.91
C LEU A 7 9.83 3.76 -5.73
N ARG A 8 10.81 4.65 -5.86
CA ARG A 8 12.23 4.40 -5.59
C ARG A 8 12.68 5.32 -4.48
N PRO A 9 13.08 4.81 -3.31
CA PRO A 9 13.84 5.63 -2.40
C PRO A 9 15.23 5.90 -3.04
N PRO A 10 15.71 7.16 -3.03
CA PRO A 10 16.97 7.54 -3.67
C PRO A 10 18.21 6.80 -3.12
N ASP A 11 18.18 6.35 -1.86
CA ASP A 11 19.26 5.57 -1.21
C ASP A 11 18.71 4.48 -0.26
N GLY A 12 17.53 3.93 -0.54
CA GLY A 12 16.84 3.00 0.37
C GLY A 12 16.56 1.61 -0.22
N PRO A 13 16.13 0.65 0.62
CA PRO A 13 15.69 -0.65 0.12
C PRO A 13 14.49 -0.46 -0.82
N ARG A 14 14.47 -1.22 -1.92
CA ARG A 14 13.37 -1.20 -2.91
C ARG A 14 12.01 -1.21 -2.21
N VAL A 15 11.08 -0.37 -2.65
CA VAL A 15 9.69 -0.37 -2.19
C VAL A 15 8.84 -0.99 -3.29
N CYS A 16 7.99 -1.98 -2.95
CA CYS A 16 7.12 -2.63 -3.92
C CYS A 16 5.70 -2.05 -3.92
N ALA A 17 5.22 -1.56 -2.79
CA ALA A 17 3.95 -0.87 -2.72
C ALA A 17 3.97 0.21 -1.64
N GLN A 18 3.11 1.20 -1.80
CA GLN A 18 2.85 2.24 -0.83
C GLN A 18 1.34 2.38 -0.66
N LEU A 19 0.86 2.23 0.57
CA LEU A 19 -0.55 2.43 0.94
C LEU A 19 -0.69 3.78 1.61
N TYR A 20 -1.83 4.43 1.43
CA TYR A 20 -2.14 5.74 2.00
C TYR A 20 -3.42 5.66 2.82
N ALA A 21 -3.41 6.33 3.97
CA ALA A 21 -4.56 6.41 4.85
C ALA A 21 -5.46 7.60 4.49
N ASP A 22 -6.76 7.45 4.77
CA ASP A 22 -7.74 8.54 4.82
C ASP A 22 -7.82 9.43 3.56
N SER A 23 -7.56 8.85 2.38
CA SER A 23 -7.82 9.52 1.10
C SER A 23 -9.31 9.80 0.92
N SER A 24 -9.62 11.08 0.67
CA SER A 24 -10.96 11.57 0.36
C SER A 24 -11.16 11.53 -1.16
N ALA A 25 -12.35 11.15 -1.63
CA ALA A 25 -12.76 11.29 -3.02
C ALA A 25 -13.31 12.70 -3.33
N TYR A 26 -13.69 13.44 -2.29
CA TYR A 26 -14.32 14.76 -2.39
C TYR A 26 -13.32 15.91 -2.40
N ASP A 27 -12.16 15.69 -1.80
CA ASP A 27 -11.02 16.58 -1.86
C ASP A 27 -9.95 15.81 -2.63
N GLU A 28 -9.19 16.45 -3.52
CA GLU A 28 -8.17 15.82 -4.37
C GLU A 28 -6.94 15.26 -3.58
N ARG A 29 -7.17 14.63 -2.43
CA ARG A 29 -6.19 14.09 -1.48
C ARG A 29 -5.89 12.61 -1.73
N CYS A 30 -6.06 12.13 -2.97
CA CYS A 30 -5.70 10.77 -3.36
C CYS A 30 -4.18 10.55 -3.26
N CYS A 31 -3.77 9.50 -2.54
CA CYS A 31 -2.36 9.18 -2.26
C CYS A 31 -1.57 10.32 -1.61
N ALA A 32 -2.18 10.97 -0.61
CA ALA A 32 -1.55 11.96 0.25
C ALA A 32 -1.66 11.53 1.72
N GLY A 33 -0.98 12.24 2.62
CA GLY A 33 -1.06 11.98 4.06
C GLY A 33 -0.17 10.83 4.53
N ALA A 34 -0.62 10.11 5.57
CA ALA A 34 0.13 9.02 6.17
C ALA A 34 0.30 7.87 5.18
N ALA A 35 1.53 7.36 5.07
CA ALA A 35 1.88 6.31 4.13
C ALA A 35 2.54 5.11 4.81
N LEU A 36 2.17 3.91 4.35
CA LEU A 36 2.76 2.64 4.75
C LEU A 36 3.52 2.04 3.57
N LEU A 37 4.82 1.87 3.73
CA LEU A 37 5.70 1.29 2.72
C LEU A 37 5.76 -0.23 2.88
N VAL A 38 5.66 -0.95 1.76
CA VAL A 38 5.76 -2.41 1.70
C VAL A 38 7.00 -2.79 0.92
N ALA A 39 7.92 -3.46 1.61
CA ALA A 39 9.14 -3.98 1.01
C ALA A 39 8.85 -5.22 0.14
N PRO A 40 9.68 -5.52 -0.87
CA PRO A 40 9.63 -6.76 -1.63
C PRO A 40 9.70 -7.97 -0.70
N GLY A 41 8.83 -8.95 -0.91
CA GLY A 41 8.79 -10.18 -0.12
C GLY A 41 8.27 -9.99 1.32
N ALA A 42 7.85 -8.78 1.69
CA ALA A 42 7.26 -8.55 3.01
C ALA A 42 5.97 -9.36 3.16
N ASP A 43 5.89 -10.11 4.25
CA ASP A 43 4.69 -10.82 4.65
C ASP A 43 4.15 -10.22 5.95
N VAL A 44 3.06 -9.46 5.84
CA VAL A 44 2.44 -8.71 6.93
C VAL A 44 1.02 -9.22 7.20
N PRO A 45 0.86 -10.32 7.96
CA PRO A 45 -0.46 -10.92 8.22
C PRO A 45 -1.35 -10.06 9.14
N PHE A 46 -0.77 -9.08 9.84
CA PHE A 46 -1.46 -8.14 10.72
C PHE A 46 -1.10 -6.71 10.34
N MET A 47 -2.11 -5.85 10.23
CA MET A 47 -1.89 -4.41 9.99
C MET A 47 -1.15 -3.79 11.19
N PRO A 48 -0.20 -2.86 10.95
CA PRO A 48 0.39 -2.08 12.02
C PRO A 48 -0.66 -1.34 12.85
N GLY A 49 -0.35 -1.06 14.12
CA GLY A 49 -1.22 -0.27 14.99
C GLY A 49 -1.60 1.07 14.34
N GLY A 50 -2.88 1.42 14.40
CA GLY A 50 -3.40 2.67 13.81
C GLY A 50 -3.69 2.61 12.30
N TRP A 51 -3.50 1.48 11.62
CA TRP A 51 -3.80 1.33 10.18
C TRP A 51 -5.09 0.56 9.86
N GLY A 52 -5.72 -0.06 10.86
CA GLY A 52 -6.97 -0.81 10.67
C GLY A 52 -8.05 0.06 10.02
N ASP A 53 -8.57 -0.40 8.88
CA ASP A 53 -9.62 0.23 8.07
C ASP A 53 -9.34 1.65 7.54
N ARG A 54 -8.08 2.11 7.57
CA ARG A 54 -7.71 3.46 7.08
C ARG A 54 -7.13 3.49 5.69
N ALA A 55 -6.48 2.40 5.27
CA ALA A 55 -5.87 2.31 3.95
C ALA A 55 -6.95 2.44 2.86
N SER A 56 -6.90 3.53 2.10
CA SER A 56 -7.95 3.91 1.15
C SER A 56 -7.44 4.14 -0.26
N SER A 57 -6.13 4.33 -0.44
CA SER A 57 -5.47 4.30 -1.76
C SER A 57 -4.11 3.61 -1.69
N LEU A 58 -3.64 3.10 -2.82
CA LEU A 58 -2.34 2.43 -2.91
C LEU A 58 -1.70 2.63 -4.27
N VAL A 59 -0.38 2.51 -4.31
CA VAL A 59 0.41 2.44 -5.54
C VAL A 59 1.29 1.20 -5.46
N VAL A 60 1.30 0.39 -6.52
CA VAL A 60 2.20 -0.76 -6.67
C VAL A 60 3.27 -0.40 -7.68
N GLY A 61 4.52 -0.73 -7.39
CA GLY A 61 5.65 -0.48 -8.28
C GLY A 61 5.71 -1.47 -9.44
N PRO A 62 6.40 -1.14 -10.54
CA PRO A 62 6.56 -2.04 -11.67
C PRO A 62 7.28 -3.32 -11.26
N ARG A 63 6.85 -4.46 -11.82
CA ARG A 63 7.36 -5.80 -11.49
C ARG A 63 7.18 -6.17 -10.01
N CYS A 64 6.18 -5.58 -9.35
CA CYS A 64 5.72 -5.98 -8.03
C CYS A 64 4.23 -6.32 -8.11
N GLU A 65 3.81 -7.11 -7.13
CA GLU A 65 2.42 -7.49 -6.93
C GLU A 65 2.12 -7.40 -5.44
N LEU A 66 0.96 -6.86 -5.09
CA LEU A 66 0.47 -6.78 -3.73
C LEU A 66 -0.82 -7.57 -3.61
N THR A 67 -0.84 -8.54 -2.70
CA THR A 67 -2.09 -9.20 -2.29
C THR A 67 -2.47 -8.67 -0.92
N VAL A 68 -3.74 -8.29 -0.75
CA VAL A 68 -4.32 -7.83 0.51
C VAL A 68 -5.51 -8.70 0.88
N TRP A 69 -5.80 -8.78 2.18
CA TRP A 69 -6.89 -9.56 2.73
C TRP A 69 -7.75 -8.69 3.63
N ALA A 70 -9.06 -8.95 3.62
CA ALA A 70 -10.03 -8.20 4.41
C ALA A 70 -9.92 -8.47 5.92
N LEU A 71 -9.40 -9.63 6.34
CA LEU A 71 -9.31 -10.01 7.74
C LEU A 71 -7.87 -10.37 8.17
N PRO A 72 -7.52 -10.17 9.46
CA PRO A 72 -6.20 -10.51 10.00
C PRO A 72 -5.85 -11.98 9.81
N GLY A 73 -4.56 -12.25 9.56
CA GLY A 73 -4.04 -13.59 9.31
C GLY A 73 -4.34 -14.12 7.91
N LYS A 74 -4.42 -13.22 6.90
CA LYS A 74 -4.71 -13.56 5.50
C LYS A 74 -6.05 -14.29 5.28
N ARG A 75 -7.08 -13.88 6.02
CA ARG A 75 -8.42 -14.49 5.96
C ARG A 75 -9.40 -13.59 5.22
N GLY A 76 -10.56 -14.17 4.90
CA GLY A 76 -11.64 -13.45 4.21
C GLY A 76 -11.33 -13.20 2.74
N LYS A 77 -11.98 -12.17 2.17
CA LYS A 77 -11.80 -11.80 0.76
C LYS A 77 -10.39 -11.27 0.53
N SER A 78 -9.77 -11.68 -0.57
CA SER A 78 -8.50 -11.15 -1.03
C SER A 78 -8.65 -10.33 -2.30
N ARG A 79 -7.73 -9.39 -2.50
CA ARG A 79 -7.56 -8.60 -3.72
C ARG A 79 -6.09 -8.55 -4.07
N LYS A 80 -5.80 -8.59 -5.37
CA LYS A 80 -4.45 -8.56 -5.92
C LYS A 80 -4.31 -7.33 -6.79
N PHE A 81 -3.20 -6.61 -6.63
CA PHE A 81 -2.88 -5.36 -7.32
C PHE A 81 -1.52 -5.47 -7.98
N SER A 82 -1.42 -4.98 -9.21
CA SER A 82 -0.19 -4.84 -9.99
C SER A 82 -0.16 -3.45 -10.62
N ALA A 83 1.03 -3.01 -11.03
CA ALA A 83 1.23 -1.74 -11.75
C ALA A 83 0.67 -1.78 -13.18
#